data_AF-A0A5J9VS10-F1
#
_entry.id   AF-A0A5J9VS10-F1
#
_cell.length_a   1.000
_cell.length_b   1.000
_cell.length_c   1.000
_cell.angle_alpha   90.00
_cell.angle_beta   90.00
_cell.angle_gamma   90.00
#
_symmetry.space_group_name_H-M   'P 1'
#
loop_
_entity.id
_entity.type
_entity.pdbx_description
1 polymer ?
#
loop_
_entity_poly.entity_id
_entity_poly.type
_entity_poly.pdbx_seq_one_letter_code
_entity_poly.pdbx_strand_id
1 'polypeptide(L)'
;MNVRTGKRIHPRLPDLRHHYMFGPIVGGLLVLCRKGTHVVQLLNPVTGQLTNLPLVTALLPSYKARSIDFRARRVWLRSGSGVADDSTVALLCNSGHTLVVAKPGDDDWTRLSTDDDCILLALPLAGRLYCVTNKNILVVETAANQKARLSVVAGVNLASQYPLARLCVPSI
;
A
#
# COMPACT_ATOMS: atom_id res chain seq x y z
N MET A 1 -21.31 -5.95 -15.62
CA MET A 1 -22.49 -6.47 -16.35
C MET A 1 -23.50 -5.35 -16.42
N ASN A 2 -23.99 -4.98 -17.61
CA ASN A 2 -25.09 -4.04 -17.71
C ASN A 2 -26.37 -4.78 -17.31
N VAL A 3 -26.93 -4.44 -16.14
CA VAL A 3 -28.13 -5.08 -15.58
C VAL A 3 -29.39 -4.84 -16.40
N ARG A 4 -29.39 -3.82 -17.27
CA ARG A 4 -30.54 -3.44 -18.10
C ARG A 4 -30.48 -4.03 -19.52
N THR A 5 -29.28 -4.29 -20.05
CA THR A 5 -29.09 -4.83 -21.41
C THR A 5 -28.44 -6.21 -21.47
N GLY A 6 -28.03 -6.79 -20.33
CA GLY A 6 -27.33 -8.06 -20.25
C GLY A 6 -25.89 -8.04 -20.80
N LYS A 7 -25.45 -6.92 -21.39
CA LYS A 7 -24.11 -6.81 -22.02
C LYS A 7 -23.00 -6.97 -20.99
N ARG A 8 -22.06 -7.87 -21.26
CA ARG A 8 -20.87 -8.14 -20.44
C ARG A 8 -19.65 -7.51 -21.08
N ILE A 9 -18.82 -6.87 -20.25
CA ILE A 9 -17.46 -6.48 -20.62
C ILE A 9 -16.59 -7.68 -20.29
N HIS A 10 -15.80 -8.14 -21.25
CA HIS A 10 -14.80 -9.19 -21.06
C HIS A 10 -13.42 -8.51 -21.04
N PRO A 11 -12.99 -7.95 -19.90
CA PRO A 11 -11.69 -7.30 -19.81
C PRO A 11 -10.59 -8.34 -20.05
N ARG A 12 -9.60 -7.97 -20.86
CA ARG A 12 -8.37 -8.76 -21.02
C ARG A 12 -7.53 -8.54 -19.77
N LEU A 13 -7.64 -9.45 -18.81
CA LEU A 13 -6.83 -9.41 -17.59
C LEU A 13 -5.47 -10.07 -17.84
N PRO A 14 -4.39 -9.57 -17.22
CA PRO A 14 -3.10 -10.25 -17.23
C PRO A 14 -3.19 -11.59 -16.51
N ASP A 15 -2.25 -12.50 -16.79
CA ASP A 15 -2.16 -13.74 -16.03
C ASP A 15 -1.74 -13.47 -14.58
N LEU A 16 -2.71 -13.54 -13.68
CA LEU A 16 -2.54 -13.29 -12.25
C LEU A 16 -1.72 -14.38 -11.55
N ARG A 17 -1.50 -15.57 -12.15
CA ARG A 17 -0.68 -16.64 -11.56
C ARG A 17 0.76 -16.22 -11.34
N HIS A 18 1.26 -15.30 -12.17
CA HIS A 18 2.59 -14.73 -12.09
C HIS A 18 2.68 -13.47 -11.21
N HIS A 19 1.64 -13.16 -10.43
CA HIS A 19 1.57 -11.97 -9.60
C HIS A 19 1.28 -12.31 -8.12
N TYR A 20 1.83 -11.50 -7.23
CA TYR A 20 1.37 -11.32 -5.86
C TYR A 20 0.30 -10.23 -5.87
N MET A 21 -0.86 -10.49 -5.27
CA MET A 21 -1.92 -9.48 -5.12
C MET A 21 -1.76 -8.83 -3.75
N PHE A 22 -1.55 -7.52 -3.73
CA PHE A 22 -1.44 -6.80 -2.47
C PHE A 22 -2.82 -6.37 -1.95
N GLY A 23 -3.76 -6.05 -2.85
CA GLY A 23 -5.16 -5.76 -2.50
C GLY A 23 -5.80 -4.71 -3.41
N PRO A 24 -7.08 -4.38 -3.18
CA PRO A 24 -7.78 -3.31 -3.87
C PRO A 24 -7.46 -1.93 -3.26
N ILE A 25 -7.38 -0.88 -4.07
CA ILE A 25 -7.35 0.53 -3.62
C ILE A 25 -8.68 1.24 -3.88
N VAL A 26 -8.79 2.46 -3.37
CA VAL A 26 -9.89 3.39 -3.71
C VAL A 26 -9.96 3.55 -5.22
N GLY A 27 -11.18 3.53 -5.76
CA GLY A 27 -11.42 3.50 -7.21
C GLY A 27 -11.47 2.09 -7.81
N GLY A 28 -11.31 1.04 -6.99
CA GLY A 28 -11.47 -0.35 -7.43
C GLY A 28 -10.30 -0.89 -8.27
N LEU A 29 -9.16 -0.20 -8.28
CA LEU A 29 -7.93 -0.69 -8.90
C LEU A 29 -7.27 -1.74 -8.00
N LEU A 30 -6.56 -2.69 -8.60
CA LEU A 30 -5.82 -3.73 -7.89
C LEU A 30 -4.33 -3.45 -7.93
N VAL A 31 -3.64 -3.56 -6.80
CA VAL A 31 -2.18 -3.50 -6.76
C VAL A 31 -1.62 -4.91 -6.88
N LEU A 32 -0.83 -5.11 -7.93
CA LEU A 32 -0.15 -6.35 -8.26
C LEU A 32 1.36 -6.17 -8.13
N CYS A 33 2.06 -7.25 -7.81
CA CYS A 33 3.52 -7.31 -7.87
C CYS A 33 3.93 -8.55 -8.67
N ARG A 34 4.68 -8.35 -9.75
CA ARG A 34 5.07 -9.45 -10.64
C ARG A 34 6.15 -10.31 -9.99
N LYS A 35 5.94 -11.62 -9.95
CA LYS A 35 6.91 -12.61 -9.44
C LYS A 35 8.20 -12.53 -10.26
N GLY A 36 9.36 -12.64 -9.60
CA GLY A 36 10.68 -12.62 -10.23
C GLY A 36 11.21 -11.23 -10.62
N THR A 37 10.39 -10.38 -11.26
CA THR A 37 10.81 -9.00 -11.65
C THR A 37 10.53 -7.96 -10.57
N HIS A 38 9.59 -8.23 -9.66
CA HIS A 38 9.24 -7.37 -8.53
C HIS A 38 8.73 -5.97 -8.92
N VAL A 39 8.27 -5.82 -10.16
CA VAL A 39 7.57 -4.63 -10.63
C VAL A 39 6.20 -4.57 -9.98
N VAL A 40 5.89 -3.43 -9.36
CA VAL A 40 4.56 -3.16 -8.81
C VAL A 40 3.72 -2.52 -9.92
N GLN A 41 2.47 -2.96 -10.06
CA GLN A 41 1.57 -2.49 -11.12
C GLN A 41 0.17 -2.25 -10.56
N LEU A 42 -0.47 -1.18 -11.03
CA LEU A 42 -1.89 -0.95 -10.84
C LEU A 42 -2.67 -1.56 -11.99
N LEU A 43 -3.62 -2.43 -11.69
CA LEU A 43 -4.55 -3.02 -12.64
C LEU A 43 -5.91 -2.36 -12.50
N ASN A 44 -6.42 -1.80 -13.59
CA ASN A 44 -7.83 -1.45 -13.72
C ASN A 44 -8.61 -2.70 -14.15
N PRO A 45 -9.45 -3.32 -13.29
CA PRO A 45 -10.16 -4.55 -13.64
C PRO A 45 -11.25 -4.34 -14.69
N VAL A 46 -11.70 -3.09 -14.89
CA VAL A 46 -12.73 -2.75 -15.89
C VAL A 46 -12.12 -2.60 -17.28
N THR A 47 -10.96 -1.95 -17.39
CA THR A 47 -10.31 -1.68 -18.68
C THR A 47 -9.21 -2.69 -19.04
N GLY A 48 -8.70 -3.44 -18.05
CA GLY A 48 -7.52 -4.29 -18.19
C GLY A 48 -6.19 -3.52 -18.23
N GLN A 49 -6.22 -2.19 -18.06
CA GLN A 49 -5.03 -1.35 -18.13
C GLN A 49 -4.09 -1.63 -16.96
N LEU A 50 -2.79 -1.75 -17.27
CA LEU A 50 -1.71 -1.85 -16.29
C LEU A 50 -0.88 -0.58 -16.29
N THR A 51 -0.63 -0.05 -15.10
CA THR A 51 0.23 1.11 -14.89
C THR A 51 1.37 0.72 -13.97
N ASN A 52 2.61 0.93 -14.41
CA ASN A 52 3.80 0.59 -13.63
C ASN A 52 4.03 1.61 -12.50
N LEU A 53 4.50 1.09 -11.38
CA LEU A 53 5.01 1.82 -10.23
C LEU A 53 6.48 1.46 -10.02
N PRO A 54 7.22 2.21 -9.17
CA PRO A 54 8.60 1.87 -8.89
C PRO A 54 8.77 0.44 -8.33
N LEU A 55 9.96 -0.12 -8.49
CA LEU A 55 10.27 -1.50 -8.08
C LEU A 55 10.11 -1.72 -6.57
N VAL A 56 9.54 -2.87 -6.17
CA VAL A 56 9.37 -3.22 -4.74
C VAL A 56 10.72 -3.46 -4.05
N THR A 57 11.78 -3.75 -4.79
CA THR A 57 13.13 -3.97 -4.23
C THR A 57 13.67 -2.74 -3.54
N ALA A 58 13.29 -1.54 -4.01
CA ALA A 58 13.60 -0.27 -3.36
C ALA A 58 12.93 -0.12 -1.98
N LEU A 59 12.00 -1.00 -1.60
CA LEU A 59 11.27 -1.00 -0.34
C LEU A 59 11.80 -1.98 0.71
N LEU A 60 12.59 -2.95 0.28
CA LEU A 60 13.02 -4.06 1.12
C LEU A 60 14.43 -3.76 1.65
N PRO A 61 14.62 -3.50 2.96
CA PRO A 61 15.96 -3.37 3.50
C PRO A 61 16.75 -4.64 3.22
N SER A 62 17.99 -4.51 2.77
CA SER A 62 18.91 -5.60 2.41
C SER A 62 19.36 -6.44 3.62
N TYR A 63 18.42 -7.08 4.34
CA TYR A 63 18.79 -8.05 5.38
C TYR A 63 19.13 -9.39 4.73
N LYS A 64 20.36 -9.87 4.91
CA LYS A 64 21.00 -10.92 4.09
C LYS A 64 20.46 -12.37 4.18
N ALA A 65 19.22 -12.63 4.60
CA ALA A 65 18.81 -14.02 4.90
C ALA A 65 17.55 -14.57 4.19
N ARG A 66 16.76 -13.76 3.47
CA ARG A 66 15.49 -14.23 2.86
C ARG A 66 15.32 -13.78 1.42
N SER A 67 14.77 -14.64 0.56
CA SER A 67 14.50 -14.34 -0.85
C SER A 67 13.60 -13.10 -0.99
N ILE A 68 13.79 -12.32 -2.05
CA ILE A 68 13.00 -11.11 -2.34
C ILE A 68 11.51 -11.48 -2.50
N ASP A 69 11.23 -12.62 -3.13
CA ASP A 69 9.91 -13.23 -3.24
C ASP A 69 9.23 -13.47 -1.88
N PHE A 70 9.97 -13.95 -0.87
CA PHE A 70 9.44 -14.12 0.49
C PHE A 70 9.05 -12.78 1.12
N ARG A 71 9.78 -11.71 0.82
CA ARG A 71 9.50 -10.38 1.37
C ARG A 71 8.40 -9.65 0.63
N ALA A 72 8.31 -9.81 -0.69
CA ALA A 72 7.19 -9.31 -1.48
C ALA A 72 5.86 -9.87 -0.94
N ARG A 73 5.83 -11.14 -0.49
CA ARG A 73 4.65 -11.72 0.19
C ARG A 73 4.30 -11.08 1.54
N ARG A 74 5.26 -10.39 2.18
CA ARG A 74 5.05 -9.68 3.45
C ARG A 74 4.75 -8.20 3.27
N VAL A 75 4.68 -7.72 2.04
CA VAL A 75 4.12 -6.40 1.73
C VAL A 75 2.61 -6.54 1.80
N TRP A 76 1.99 -5.76 2.69
CA TRP A 76 0.54 -5.73 2.81
C TRP A 76 0.03 -4.43 2.22
N LEU A 77 -0.97 -4.52 1.35
CA LEU A 77 -1.79 -3.36 1.07
C LEU A 77 -2.79 -3.23 2.21
N ARG A 78 -2.60 -2.21 3.04
CA ARG A 78 -3.72 -1.67 3.82
C ARG A 78 -4.03 -0.34 3.16
N SER A 79 -5.07 -0.37 2.34
CA SER A 79 -5.33 0.63 1.33
C SER A 79 -5.43 2.03 1.92
N GLY A 80 -4.96 3.00 1.15
CA GLY A 80 -5.75 4.17 0.87
C GLY A 80 -5.14 5.02 -0.24
N SER A 81 -5.84 5.13 -1.36
CA SER A 81 -5.64 6.25 -2.28
C SER A 81 -6.37 7.44 -1.65
N GLY A 82 -5.65 8.53 -1.47
CA GLY A 82 -6.11 9.70 -0.77
C GLY A 82 -4.91 10.53 -0.37
N VAL A 83 -4.01 10.80 -1.30
CA VAL A 83 -2.86 11.64 -1.01
C VAL A 83 -2.87 12.71 -2.08
N ALA A 84 -3.75 13.70 -1.87
CA ALA A 84 -3.94 14.97 -2.60
C ALA A 84 -4.13 14.93 -4.14
N ASP A 85 -3.91 13.79 -4.79
CA ASP A 85 -3.94 13.59 -6.22
C ASP A 85 -4.33 12.13 -6.45
N ASP A 86 -5.32 11.86 -7.31
CA ASP A 86 -6.04 10.58 -7.44
C ASP A 86 -5.18 9.39 -7.91
N SER A 87 -3.85 9.55 -7.94
CA SER A 87 -2.85 8.63 -8.49
C SER A 87 -1.84 8.10 -7.48
N THR A 88 -1.79 8.62 -6.24
CA THR A 88 -0.79 8.15 -5.26
C THR A 88 -1.19 6.82 -4.62
N VAL A 89 -0.25 5.88 -4.64
CA VAL A 89 -0.38 4.55 -4.04
C VAL A 89 0.47 4.48 -2.78
N ALA A 90 -0.14 4.05 -1.69
CA ALA A 90 0.53 3.78 -0.44
C ALA A 90 0.58 2.27 -0.15
N LEU A 91 1.77 1.76 0.22
CA LEU A 91 1.99 0.38 0.65
C LEU A 91 2.51 0.37 2.09
N LEU A 92 2.12 -0.64 2.86
CA LEU A 92 2.67 -0.88 4.19
C LEU A 92 3.64 -2.07 4.14
N CYS A 93 4.88 -1.80 4.52
CA CYS A 93 5.99 -2.74 4.47
C CYS A 93 6.50 -3.05 5.88
N ASN A 94 7.37 -4.08 5.95
CA ASN A 94 8.09 -4.45 7.16
C ASN A 94 7.17 -4.64 8.39
N SER A 95 6.13 -5.48 8.27
CA SER A 95 5.18 -5.79 9.36
C SER A 95 4.46 -4.57 9.98
N GLY A 96 4.36 -3.46 9.25
CA GLY A 96 3.67 -2.26 9.72
C GLY A 96 4.59 -1.12 10.14
N HIS A 97 5.91 -1.29 10.08
CA HIS A 97 6.86 -0.25 10.52
C HIS A 97 7.20 0.78 9.44
N THR A 98 6.91 0.52 8.17
CA THR A 98 7.30 1.42 7.09
C THR A 98 6.15 1.62 6.13
N LEU A 99 5.66 2.85 6.04
CA LEU A 99 4.72 3.26 5.02
C LEU A 99 5.50 3.81 3.83
N VAL A 100 5.13 3.44 2.62
CA VAL A 100 5.78 3.96 1.41
C VAL A 100 4.74 4.45 0.43
N VAL A 101 5.06 5.53 -0.27
CA VAL A 101 4.15 6.15 -1.24
C VAL A 101 4.86 6.40 -2.56
N ALA A 102 4.13 6.22 -3.66
CA ALA A 102 4.60 6.53 -5.01
C ALA A 102 3.43 6.84 -5.94
N LYS A 103 3.68 7.63 -6.98
CA LYS A 103 2.79 7.84 -8.11
C LYS A 103 3.25 7.02 -9.32
N PRO A 104 2.34 6.70 -10.26
CA PRO A 104 2.70 6.28 -11.59
C PRO A 104 3.70 7.24 -12.24
N GLY A 105 4.85 6.71 -12.67
CA GLY A 105 5.91 7.50 -13.28
C GLY A 105 6.96 8.04 -12.31
N ASP A 106 6.80 7.88 -11.00
CA ASP A 106 7.89 8.12 -10.05
C ASP A 106 9.03 7.12 -10.31
N ASP A 107 10.27 7.57 -10.15
CA ASP A 107 11.46 6.71 -10.26
C ASP A 107 11.65 5.84 -9.02
N ASP A 108 11.25 6.33 -7.83
CA ASP A 108 11.49 5.72 -6.54
C ASP A 108 10.31 5.86 -5.57
N TRP A 109 10.26 4.97 -4.58
CA TRP A 109 9.31 5.05 -3.49
C TRP A 109 9.74 6.05 -2.41
N THR A 110 8.82 6.92 -2.00
CA THR A 110 9.04 7.78 -0.83
C THR A 110 8.73 7.00 0.45
N ARG A 111 9.77 6.72 1.25
CA ARG A 111 9.65 6.06 2.54
C ARG A 111 9.23 7.02 3.64
N LEU A 112 8.23 6.61 4.41
CA LEU A 112 7.67 7.27 5.58
C LEU A 112 7.81 6.31 6.76
N SER A 113 8.76 6.59 7.65
CA SER A 113 8.96 5.81 8.86
C SER A 113 8.26 6.47 10.03
N THR A 114 7.70 5.65 10.90
CA THR A 114 7.40 6.02 12.28
C THR A 114 8.64 5.72 13.12
N ASP A 115 8.90 6.55 14.13
CA ASP A 115 10.15 6.48 14.91
C ASP A 115 10.24 5.22 15.81
N ASP A 116 9.18 4.41 15.93
CA ASP A 116 9.20 3.06 16.53
C ASP A 116 7.81 2.39 16.54
N ASP A 117 6.72 3.15 16.33
CA ASP A 117 5.36 2.62 16.44
C ASP A 117 4.92 1.85 15.18
N CYS A 118 4.30 0.67 15.34
CA CYS A 118 3.67 -0.04 14.23
C CYS A 118 2.42 0.71 13.74
N ILE A 119 2.32 0.91 12.43
CA ILE A 119 1.06 1.29 11.77
C ILE A 119 0.17 0.05 11.75
N LEU A 120 -0.89 0.12 12.55
CA LEU A 120 -1.90 -0.92 12.65
C LEU A 120 -2.87 -0.82 11.48
N LEU A 121 -3.21 0.36 11.01
CA LEU A 121 -4.20 0.55 9.96
C LEU A 121 -3.84 1.76 9.11
N ALA A 122 -4.11 1.70 7.82
CA ALA A 122 -4.10 2.86 6.95
C ALA A 122 -5.46 2.93 6.26
N LEU A 123 -6.03 4.12 6.19
CA LEU A 123 -7.35 4.38 5.63
C LEU A 123 -7.37 5.68 4.82
N PRO A 124 -7.93 5.66 3.61
CA PRO A 124 -8.22 6.86 2.86
C PRO A 124 -9.50 7.48 3.37
N LEU A 125 -9.47 8.76 3.71
CA LEU A 125 -10.64 9.53 4.12
C LEU A 125 -10.51 10.97 3.65
N ALA A 126 -11.54 11.50 2.97
CA ALA A 126 -11.59 12.89 2.53
C ALA A 126 -10.34 13.35 1.73
N GLY A 127 -9.82 12.51 0.84
CA GLY A 127 -8.65 12.81 0.02
C GLY A 127 -7.31 12.81 0.78
N ARG A 128 -7.31 12.30 2.03
CA ARG A 128 -6.13 12.15 2.89
C ARG A 128 -5.96 10.71 3.33
N LEU A 129 -4.71 10.28 3.52
CA LEU A 129 -4.39 8.95 4.01
C LEU A 129 -4.08 9.06 5.50
N TYR A 130 -4.95 8.50 6.30
CA TYR A 130 -4.79 8.43 7.75
C TYR A 130 -4.16 7.09 8.12
N CYS A 131 -3.17 7.12 9.00
CA CYS A 131 -2.53 5.94 9.54
C CYS A 131 -2.77 5.89 11.05
N VAL A 132 -3.20 4.75 11.57
CA VAL A 132 -3.44 4.54 12.99
C VAL A 132 -2.33 3.68 13.55
N THR A 133 -1.66 4.18 14.58
CA THR A 133 -0.73 3.41 15.42
C THR A 133 -1.38 3.09 16.76
N ASN A 134 -0.67 2.39 17.64
CA ASN A 134 -1.08 2.16 19.02
C ASN A 134 -1.26 3.44 19.85
N LYS A 135 -0.56 4.52 19.46
CA LYS A 135 -0.46 5.79 20.20
C LYS A 135 -1.06 6.99 19.48
N ASN A 136 -1.10 6.99 18.16
CA ASN A 136 -1.39 8.18 17.37
C ASN A 136 -2.21 7.86 16.13
N ILE A 137 -3.00 8.83 15.69
CA ILE A 137 -3.47 8.94 14.32
C ILE A 137 -2.51 9.89 13.62
N LEU A 138 -1.93 9.42 12.53
CA LEU A 138 -1.06 10.15 11.63
C LEU A 138 -1.82 10.44 10.35
N VAL A 139 -1.43 11.50 9.65
CA VAL A 139 -1.86 11.79 8.28
C VAL A 139 -0.64 11.87 7.37
N VAL A 140 -0.76 11.31 6.17
CA VAL A 140 0.24 11.50 5.12
C VAL A 140 -0.01 12.85 4.45
N GLU A 141 0.95 13.76 4.61
CA GLU A 141 0.96 15.03 3.92
C GLU A 141 1.84 14.94 2.68
N THR A 142 1.26 15.24 1.51
CA THR A 142 1.98 15.48 0.27
C THR A 142 1.63 16.87 -0.23
N ALA A 143 2.46 17.86 0.09
CA ALA A 143 2.36 19.16 -0.57
C ALA A 143 3.01 19.07 -1.95
N ALA A 144 2.44 19.75 -2.95
CA ALA A 144 3.11 19.95 -4.23
C ALA A 144 4.49 20.60 -3.95
N ASN A 145 5.57 19.92 -4.35
CA ASN A 145 6.97 20.30 -4.14
C ASN A 145 7.61 19.98 -2.79
N GLN A 146 6.96 19.20 -1.90
CA GLN A 146 7.64 18.67 -0.71
C GLN A 146 7.60 17.14 -0.69
N LYS A 147 8.67 16.55 -0.15
CA LYS A 147 8.73 15.12 0.13
C LYS A 147 7.58 14.77 1.08
N ALA A 148 6.87 13.67 0.78
CA ALA A 148 5.79 13.19 1.63
C ALA A 148 6.29 13.05 3.08
N ARG A 149 5.43 13.39 4.06
CA ARG A 149 5.74 13.28 5.49
C ARG A 149 4.55 12.79 6.29
N LEU A 150 4.81 12.24 7.47
CA LEU A 150 3.79 11.86 8.44
C LEU A 150 3.66 12.98 9.47
N SER A 151 2.41 13.42 9.70
CA SER A 151 2.08 14.39 10.74
C SER A 151 1.10 13.77 11.74
N VAL A 152 1.35 13.96 13.03
CA VAL A 152 0.41 13.53 14.08
C VAL A 152 -0.80 14.45 14.06
N VAL A 153 -2.00 13.87 13.95
CA VAL A 153 -3.27 14.62 13.96
C VAL A 153 -4.07 14.38 15.24
N ALA A 154 -3.86 13.26 15.91
CA ALA A 154 -4.48 12.96 17.20
C ALA A 154 -3.68 11.91 17.98
N GLY A 155 -3.73 11.98 19.31
CA GLY A 155 -3.29 10.89 20.18
C GLY A 155 -4.42 9.88 20.41
N VAL A 156 -4.08 8.60 20.51
CA VAL A 156 -4.99 7.48 20.79
C VAL A 156 -4.34 6.56 21.81
N ASN A 157 -5.09 6.02 22.77
CA ASN A 157 -4.57 5.01 23.69
C ASN A 157 -5.19 3.64 23.43
N LEU A 158 -4.80 3.00 22.31
CA LEU A 158 -5.28 1.66 21.96
C LEU A 158 -4.63 0.55 22.80
N ALA A 159 -3.44 0.82 23.37
CA ALA A 159 -2.69 -0.12 24.19
C ALA A 159 -3.40 -0.45 25.52
N SER A 160 -4.23 0.46 26.04
CA SER A 160 -4.99 0.25 27.28
C SER A 160 -6.26 -0.60 27.11
N GLN A 161 -6.79 -0.73 25.89
CA GLN A 161 -8.07 -1.42 25.64
C GLN A 161 -7.93 -2.78 24.96
N TYR A 162 -6.84 -3.02 24.20
CA TYR A 162 -6.59 -4.32 23.59
C TYR A 162 -5.07 -4.57 23.47
N PRO A 163 -4.54 -5.73 23.94
CA PRO A 163 -3.14 -6.09 23.70
C PRO A 163 -2.95 -6.54 22.23
N LEU A 164 -3.09 -5.60 21.29
CA LEU A 164 -2.88 -5.82 19.84
C LEU A 164 -1.39 -5.93 19.48
N ALA A 165 -0.48 -5.80 20.47
CA ALA A 165 0.96 -6.00 20.31
C ALA A 165 1.33 -7.41 19.77
N ARG A 166 0.39 -8.35 19.72
CA ARG A 166 0.60 -9.69 19.15
C ARG A 166 0.34 -9.81 17.64
N LEU A 167 -0.22 -8.80 16.96
CA LEU A 167 -0.57 -8.91 15.52
C LEU A 167 0.60 -8.62 14.57
N CYS A 168 1.70 -8.04 15.05
CA CYS A 168 2.90 -7.78 14.23
C CYS A 168 3.95 -8.91 14.28
N VAL A 169 3.71 -9.98 15.03
CA VAL A 169 4.63 -11.13 15.06
C VAL A 169 4.26 -12.06 13.90
N PRO A 170 5.14 -12.27 12.93
CA PRO A 170 4.95 -13.36 11.98
C PRO A 170 5.09 -14.68 12.75
N SER A 171 4.06 -15.52 12.73
CA SER A 171 4.20 -16.93 13.12
C SER A 171 5.38 -17.54 12.36
N ILE A 172 6.28 -18.17 13.12
CA ILE A 172 7.53 -18.81 12.67
C ILE A 172 7.21 -19.90 11.66
#